data_AF-A0A7J7X6R8-F1
#
_entry.id   AF-A0A7J7X6R8-F1
#
_cell.length_a   1.000
_cell.length_b   1.000
_cell.length_c   1.000
_cell.angle_alpha   90.00
_cell.angle_beta   90.00
_cell.angle_gamma   90.00
#
_symmetry.space_group_name_H-M   'P 1'
#
loop_
_entity.id
_entity.type
_entity.pdbx_description
1 polymer ?
#
loop_
_entity_poly.entity_id
_entity_poly.type
_entity_poly.pdbx_seq_one_letter_code
_entity_poly.pdbx_strand_id
1 'polypeptide(L)'
;MASPSSLWLLVVSVLPGCCAALALGHVDPPAPLPLVIWHGMGDSCCNPLSMGAIKKMVEEKIPGIYVLSLEIGKTLIEDVRNSFFLNVNSQVTTVCQILAKDPKLQHGYNAMGFSQGGQFLRAVAQRCPSPPMINLISVGGQHQVLCT
;
A
#
# COMPACT_ATOMS: atom_id res chain seq x y z
N MET A 1 4.71 -87.20 -24.51
CA MET A 1 4.42 -86.04 -25.39
C MET A 1 4.17 -84.84 -24.49
N ALA A 2 4.89 -83.74 -24.74
CA ALA A 2 4.81 -82.41 -24.08
C ALA A 2 5.17 -82.36 -22.57
N SER A 3 5.91 -81.39 -22.01
CA SER A 3 6.59 -80.17 -22.46
C SER A 3 7.50 -79.71 -21.29
N PRO A 4 8.61 -78.98 -21.51
CA PRO A 4 9.55 -78.61 -20.45
C PRO A 4 9.22 -77.28 -19.76
N SER A 5 9.72 -77.19 -18.53
CA SER A 5 10.12 -76.04 -17.72
C SER A 5 9.94 -74.63 -18.29
N SER A 6 9.30 -73.74 -17.52
CA SER A 6 9.33 -72.30 -17.77
C SER A 6 9.62 -71.57 -16.45
N LEU A 7 10.88 -71.16 -16.35
CA LEU A 7 11.45 -70.28 -15.34
C LEU A 7 10.74 -68.90 -15.43
N TRP A 8 10.06 -68.46 -14.38
CA TRP A 8 9.50 -67.12 -14.32
C TRP A 8 10.62 -66.11 -14.07
N LEU A 9 11.08 -65.45 -15.14
CA LEU A 9 11.97 -64.29 -15.06
C LEU A 9 11.17 -63.07 -14.58
N LEU A 10 11.57 -62.54 -13.43
CA LEU A 10 11.14 -61.25 -12.91
C LEU A 10 11.64 -60.13 -13.85
N VAL A 11 10.72 -59.43 -14.50
CA VAL A 11 11.02 -58.19 -15.22
C VAL A 11 10.84 -57.03 -14.24
N VAL A 12 11.93 -56.58 -13.62
CA VAL A 12 11.95 -55.27 -12.95
C VAL A 12 12.17 -54.23 -14.05
N SER A 13 11.09 -53.60 -14.49
CA SER A 13 11.14 -52.45 -15.39
C SER A 13 11.71 -51.24 -14.65
N VAL A 14 13.03 -51.03 -14.76
CA VAL A 14 13.66 -49.76 -14.39
C VAL A 14 13.33 -48.76 -15.51
N LEU A 15 12.29 -47.96 -15.31
CA LEU A 15 11.99 -46.79 -16.15
C LEU A 15 13.06 -45.72 -15.90
N PRO A 16 13.89 -45.35 -16.90
CA PRO A 16 14.79 -44.23 -16.78
C PRO A 16 14.04 -42.94 -17.14
N GLY A 17 13.99 -42.01 -16.19
CA GLY A 17 13.77 -40.60 -16.48
C GLY A 17 12.32 -40.15 -16.59
N CYS A 18 11.84 -39.49 -15.55
CA CYS A 18 11.50 -38.06 -15.63
C CYS A 18 11.24 -37.54 -14.21
N CYS A 19 12.29 -37.31 -13.42
CA CYS A 19 12.20 -36.36 -12.31
C CYS A 19 12.15 -34.94 -12.92
N ALA A 20 11.04 -34.62 -13.59
CA ALA A 20 10.65 -33.24 -13.75
C ALA A 20 10.24 -32.80 -12.33
N ALA A 21 11.19 -32.24 -11.59
CA ALA A 21 10.86 -31.44 -10.44
C ALA A 21 9.91 -30.36 -10.95
N LEU A 22 8.62 -30.52 -10.64
CA LEU A 22 7.66 -29.43 -10.70
C LEU A 22 8.27 -28.34 -9.83
N ALA A 23 8.89 -27.35 -10.48
CA ALA A 23 9.22 -26.11 -9.81
C ALA A 23 7.89 -25.60 -9.27
N LEU A 24 7.67 -25.78 -7.97
CA LEU A 24 6.62 -25.10 -7.25
C LEU A 24 6.84 -23.63 -7.59
N GLY A 25 5.93 -23.06 -8.38
CA GLY A 25 6.00 -21.65 -8.75
C GLY A 25 6.24 -20.86 -7.48
N HIS A 26 7.34 -20.11 -7.46
CA HIS A 26 7.62 -19.19 -6.38
C HIS A 26 6.46 -18.19 -6.39
N VAL A 27 5.46 -18.40 -5.54
CA VAL A 27 4.38 -17.44 -5.35
C VAL A 27 5.05 -16.30 -4.61
N ASP A 28 5.40 -15.24 -5.34
CA ASP A 28 5.87 -14.02 -4.73
C ASP A 28 4.87 -13.62 -3.64
N PRO A 29 5.34 -13.29 -2.42
CA PRO A 29 4.44 -12.84 -1.37
C PRO A 29 3.60 -11.66 -1.89
N PRO A 30 2.33 -11.54 -1.45
CA PRO A 30 1.46 -10.46 -1.91
C PRO A 30 2.16 -9.12 -1.76
N ALA A 31 2.15 -8.31 -2.82
CA ALA A 31 2.77 -6.99 -2.79
C ALA A 31 2.23 -6.18 -1.60
N PRO A 32 3.08 -5.43 -0.90
CA PRO A 32 2.65 -4.63 0.25
C PRO A 32 1.59 -3.59 -0.18
N LEU A 33 0.55 -3.44 0.63
CA LEU A 33 -0.47 -2.42 0.40
C LEU A 33 0.18 -1.02 0.36
N PRO A 34 -0.20 -0.17 -0.60
CA PRO A 34 0.24 1.21 -0.64
C PRO A 34 -0.04 1.99 0.64
N LEU A 35 0.74 3.03 0.90
CA LEU A 35 0.52 3.98 1.99
C LEU A 35 0.28 5.38 1.43
N VAL A 36 -0.83 5.99 1.84
CA VAL A 36 -1.13 7.40 1.61
C VAL A 36 -0.83 8.20 2.88
N ILE A 37 -0.02 9.24 2.77
CA ILE A 37 0.33 10.12 3.88
C ILE A 37 -0.34 11.48 3.68
N TRP A 38 -0.94 12.02 4.75
CA TRP A 38 -1.39 13.41 4.80
C TRP A 38 -0.72 14.13 5.98
N HIS A 39 0.08 15.14 5.65
CA HIS A 39 0.82 15.94 6.61
C HIS A 39 -0.09 16.84 7.47
N GLY A 40 0.50 17.43 8.52
CA GLY A 40 -0.16 18.36 9.43
C GLY A 40 -0.07 19.83 8.99
N MET A 41 -0.65 20.71 9.80
CA MET A 41 -0.60 22.16 9.60
C MET A 41 0.86 22.67 9.59
N GLY A 42 1.21 23.51 8.62
CA GLY A 42 2.53 24.13 8.52
C GLY A 42 3.65 23.27 7.95
N ASP A 43 3.34 22.04 7.53
CA ASP A 43 4.28 21.14 6.85
C ASP A 43 3.94 20.97 5.36
N SER A 44 4.72 20.17 4.63
CA SER A 44 4.45 19.78 3.24
C SER A 44 4.63 18.27 3.03
N CYS A 45 4.20 17.78 1.86
CA CYS A 45 4.36 16.39 1.44
C CYS A 45 5.78 15.83 1.58
N CYS A 46 6.79 16.69 1.43
CA CYS A 46 8.09 16.26 0.92
C CYS A 46 9.28 16.84 1.69
N ASN A 47 9.05 17.47 2.85
CA ASN A 47 10.13 17.97 3.71
C ASN A 47 11.03 16.82 4.20
N PRO A 48 12.35 16.82 3.90
CA PRO A 48 13.27 15.74 4.27
C PRO A 48 13.36 15.46 5.78
N LEU A 49 13.08 16.46 6.62
CA LEU A 49 13.13 16.33 8.09
C LEU A 49 11.81 15.89 8.71
N SER A 50 10.73 15.83 7.93
CA SER A 50 9.39 15.46 8.38
C SER A 50 8.80 14.34 7.51
N MET A 51 7.84 14.62 6.63
CA MET A 51 7.18 13.60 5.81
C MET A 51 8.14 12.84 4.89
N GLY A 52 9.21 13.48 4.41
CA GLY A 52 10.28 12.81 3.67
C GLY A 52 11.02 11.76 4.51
N ALA A 53 11.27 12.05 5.79
CA ALA A 53 11.87 11.08 6.72
C ALA A 53 10.91 9.92 7.03
N ILE A 54 9.62 10.20 7.21
CA ILE A 54 8.58 9.17 7.41
C ILE A 54 8.50 8.25 6.19
N LYS A 55 8.39 8.83 4.98
CA LYS A 55 8.34 8.07 3.73
C LYS A 55 9.56 7.16 3.60
N LYS A 56 10.76 7.70 3.78
CA LYS A 56 12.02 6.95 3.71
C LYS A 56 12.04 5.80 4.72
N MET A 57 11.67 6.06 5.97
CA MET A 57 11.61 5.03 7.02
C MET A 57 10.67 3.88 6.65
N VAL A 58 9.49 4.18 6.11
CA VAL A 58 8.51 3.17 5.69
C VAL A 58 9.05 2.33 4.53
N GLU A 59 9.65 2.97 3.52
CA GLU A 59 10.25 2.30 2.36
C GLU A 59 11.44 1.41 2.77
N GLU A 60 12.23 1.81 3.77
CA GLU A 60 13.32 0.99 4.33
C GLU A 60 12.83 -0.24 5.10
N LYS A 61 11.70 -0.12 5.81
CA LYS A 61 11.15 -1.21 6.63
C LYS A 61 10.23 -2.14 5.87
N ILE A 62 9.65 -1.69 4.76
CA ILE A 62 8.72 -2.47 3.93
C ILE A 62 9.19 -2.39 2.47
N PRO A 63 10.13 -3.25 2.05
CA PRO A 63 10.65 -3.24 0.69
C PRO A 63 9.53 -3.40 -0.34
N GLY A 64 9.54 -2.54 -1.37
CA GLY A 64 8.57 -2.57 -2.48
C GLY A 64 7.24 -1.86 -2.21
N ILE A 65 7.04 -1.24 -1.04
CA ILE A 65 5.84 -0.45 -0.75
C ILE A 65 5.78 0.81 -1.63
N TYR A 66 4.57 1.13 -2.12
CA TYR A 66 4.30 2.40 -2.76
C TYR A 66 3.83 3.43 -1.73
N VAL A 67 4.56 4.54 -1.56
CA VAL A 67 4.18 5.63 -0.65
C VAL A 67 3.85 6.90 -1.42
N LEU A 68 2.58 7.32 -1.31
CA LEU A 68 2.06 8.57 -1.82
C LEU A 68 1.93 9.57 -0.65
N SER A 69 2.82 10.56 -0.59
CA SER A 69 2.67 11.70 0.32
C SER A 69 1.91 12.80 -0.41
N LEU A 70 0.72 13.16 0.09
CA LEU A 70 -0.20 14.09 -0.57
C LEU A 70 0.37 15.51 -0.56
N GLU A 71 0.36 16.16 -1.73
CA GLU A 71 0.67 17.58 -1.92
C GLU A 71 -0.61 18.30 -2.38
N ILE A 72 -1.03 19.33 -1.65
CA ILE A 72 -2.21 20.14 -1.94
C ILE A 72 -1.76 21.48 -2.51
N GLY A 73 -1.51 21.51 -3.81
CA GLY A 73 -1.03 22.69 -4.53
C GLY A 73 -0.18 22.27 -5.72
N LYS A 74 0.49 23.24 -6.35
CA LYS A 74 1.47 22.99 -7.42
C LYS A 74 2.92 23.08 -6.94
N THR A 75 3.14 23.56 -5.72
CA THR A 75 4.47 23.77 -5.13
C THR A 75 4.42 23.52 -3.62
N LEU A 76 5.57 23.18 -3.03
CA LEU A 76 5.71 23.00 -1.57
C LEU A 76 5.29 24.24 -0.76
N ILE A 77 5.53 25.44 -1.28
CA ILE A 77 5.12 26.69 -0.61
C ILE A 77 3.59 26.82 -0.60
N GLU A 78 2.96 26.45 -1.71
CA GLU A 78 1.50 26.44 -1.81
C GLU A 78 0.90 25.37 -0.90
N ASP A 79 1.51 24.19 -0.82
CA ASP A 79 1.11 23.08 0.06
C ASP A 79 1.10 23.51 1.54
N VAL A 80 2.20 24.10 2.00
CA VAL A 80 2.30 24.67 3.36
C VAL A 80 1.23 25.73 3.58
N ARG A 81 1.04 26.66 2.64
CA ARG A 81 0.03 27.74 2.76
C ARG A 81 -1.39 27.17 2.79
N ASN A 82 -1.69 26.21 1.94
CA ASN A 82 -3.02 25.60 1.83
C ASN A 82 -3.38 24.81 3.10
N SER A 83 -2.39 24.30 3.85
CA SER A 83 -2.64 23.69 5.16
C SER A 83 -3.30 24.63 6.18
N PHE A 84 -3.17 25.95 5.99
CA PHE A 84 -3.81 26.99 6.82
C PHE A 84 -5.05 27.61 6.17
N PHE A 85 -4.97 27.94 4.88
CA PHE A 85 -5.91 28.91 4.28
C PHE A 85 -6.89 28.31 3.26
N LEU A 86 -6.68 27.07 2.81
CA LEU A 86 -7.57 26.45 1.84
C LEU A 86 -8.71 25.70 2.53
N ASN A 87 -9.94 25.89 2.03
CA ASN A 87 -11.13 25.20 2.55
C ASN A 87 -10.94 23.68 2.55
N VAL A 88 -11.04 23.05 3.73
CA VAL A 88 -10.79 21.61 3.91
C VAL A 88 -11.74 20.74 3.09
N ASN A 89 -13.00 21.16 2.84
CA ASN A 89 -13.90 20.38 1.99
C ASN A 89 -13.38 20.32 0.54
N SER A 90 -12.78 21.41 0.05
CA SER A 90 -12.13 21.44 -1.25
C SER A 90 -10.89 20.56 -1.26
N GLN A 91 -10.07 20.59 -0.20
CA GLN A 91 -8.90 19.71 -0.08
C GLN A 91 -9.29 18.23 -0.13
N VAL A 92 -10.29 17.82 0.64
CA VAL A 92 -10.80 16.44 0.64
C VAL A 92 -11.29 16.04 -0.76
N THR A 93 -12.00 16.93 -1.46
CA THR A 93 -12.45 16.67 -2.83
C THR A 93 -11.28 16.48 -3.79
N THR A 94 -10.25 17.34 -3.71
CA THR A 94 -9.03 17.21 -4.49
C THR A 94 -8.31 15.89 -4.20
N VAL A 95 -8.17 15.52 -2.93
CA VAL A 95 -7.54 14.25 -2.53
C VAL A 95 -8.34 13.06 -3.05
N CYS A 96 -9.66 13.03 -2.91
CA CYS A 96 -10.48 11.97 -3.50
C CYS A 96 -10.22 11.81 -5.00
N GLN A 97 -10.06 12.90 -5.74
CA GLN A 97 -9.74 12.86 -7.18
C GLN A 97 -8.32 12.34 -7.46
N ILE A 98 -7.34 12.70 -6.64
CA ILE A 98 -5.96 12.19 -6.75
C ILE A 98 -5.98 10.66 -6.54
N LEU A 99 -6.62 10.20 -5.47
CA LEU A 99 -6.67 8.78 -5.10
C LEU A 99 -7.41 7.95 -6.16
N ALA A 100 -8.51 8.45 -6.69
CA ALA A 100 -9.27 7.77 -7.75
C ALA A 100 -8.49 7.62 -9.06
N LYS A 101 -7.55 8.54 -9.36
CA LYS A 101 -6.76 8.51 -10.59
C LYS A 101 -5.48 7.67 -10.49
N ASP A 102 -5.07 7.28 -9.29
CA ASP A 102 -3.87 6.50 -9.09
C ASP A 102 -4.16 4.99 -9.23
N PRO A 103 -3.68 4.31 -10.29
CA PRO A 103 -3.96 2.90 -10.52
C PRO A 103 -3.37 1.99 -9.42
N LYS A 104 -2.33 2.43 -8.70
CA LYS A 104 -1.69 1.62 -7.64
C LYS A 104 -2.58 1.48 -6.41
N LEU A 105 -3.54 2.38 -6.22
CA LEU A 105 -4.41 2.42 -5.05
C LEU A 105 -5.73 1.67 -5.25
N GLN A 106 -6.05 1.23 -6.48
CA GLN A 106 -7.37 0.71 -6.83
C GLN A 106 -7.75 -0.57 -6.08
N HIS A 107 -6.75 -1.35 -5.66
CA HIS A 107 -6.93 -2.57 -4.85
C HIS A 107 -6.90 -2.30 -3.34
N GLY A 108 -6.96 -1.04 -2.95
CA GLY A 108 -6.96 -0.57 -1.58
C GLY A 108 -5.62 -0.01 -1.11
N TYR A 109 -5.67 0.79 -0.07
CA TYR A 109 -4.51 1.48 0.49
C TYR A 109 -4.64 1.67 2.00
N ASN A 110 -3.52 1.70 2.70
CA ASN A 110 -3.43 2.21 4.06
C ASN A 110 -3.28 3.73 4.03
N ALA A 111 -3.77 4.42 5.05
CA ALA A 111 -3.68 5.86 5.18
C ALA A 111 -3.08 6.24 6.54
N MET A 112 -2.19 7.22 6.55
CA MET A 112 -1.56 7.75 7.76
C MET A 112 -1.62 9.28 7.77
N GLY A 113 -2.32 9.83 8.77
CA GLY A 113 -2.53 11.25 8.92
C GLY A 113 -1.83 11.81 10.14
N PHE A 114 -1.06 12.88 9.97
CA PHE A 114 -0.34 13.55 11.05
C PHE A 114 -1.07 14.82 11.48
N SER A 115 -1.28 14.99 12.79
CA SER A 115 -2.03 16.12 13.35
C SER A 115 -3.36 16.30 12.59
N GLN A 116 -3.64 17.46 12.00
CA GLN A 116 -4.90 17.70 11.29
C GLN A 116 -5.16 16.73 10.11
N GLY A 117 -4.10 16.17 9.51
CA GLY A 117 -4.21 15.18 8.44
C GLY A 117 -4.98 13.92 8.86
N GLY A 118 -5.03 13.60 10.15
CA GLY A 118 -5.79 12.47 10.69
C GLY A 118 -7.29 12.61 10.48
N GLN A 119 -7.88 13.73 10.89
CA GLN A 119 -9.31 13.99 10.66
C GLN A 119 -9.62 14.25 9.18
N PHE A 120 -8.66 14.74 8.40
CA PHE A 120 -8.85 14.92 6.95
C PHE A 120 -8.93 13.58 6.22
N LEU A 121 -8.04 12.64 6.53
CA LEU A 121 -8.14 11.27 5.99
C LEU A 121 -9.37 10.52 6.51
N ARG A 122 -9.81 10.77 7.74
CA ARG A 122 -11.12 10.27 8.19
C ARG A 122 -12.26 10.81 7.30
N ALA A 123 -12.22 12.09 6.92
CA ALA A 123 -13.20 12.66 6.00
C ALA A 123 -13.14 12.01 4.59
N VAL A 124 -11.95 11.69 4.09
CA VAL A 124 -11.78 10.91 2.84
C VAL A 124 -12.47 9.55 2.96
N ALA A 125 -12.19 8.79 4.02
CA ALA A 125 -12.81 7.49 4.26
C ALA A 125 -14.35 7.56 4.28
N GLN A 126 -14.90 8.63 4.85
CA GLN A 126 -16.35 8.83 4.95
C GLN A 126 -17.00 9.35 3.66
N ARG A 127 -16.26 10.04 2.78
CA ARG A 127 -16.84 10.75 1.62
C ARG A 127 -16.54 10.10 0.27
N CYS A 128 -15.41 9.41 0.13
CA CYS A 128 -15.03 8.74 -1.10
C CYS A 128 -14.48 7.33 -0.81
N PRO A 129 -15.37 6.32 -0.64
CA PRO A 129 -14.99 4.97 -0.24
C PRO A 129 -14.28 4.16 -1.34
N SER A 130 -14.04 4.75 -2.52
CA SER A 130 -13.35 4.14 -3.66
C SER A 130 -12.23 5.06 -4.15
N PRO A 131 -10.96 4.60 -4.20
CA PRO A 131 -10.48 3.28 -3.78
C PRO A 131 -10.66 3.03 -2.27
N PRO A 132 -10.72 1.75 -1.83
CA PRO A 132 -11.02 1.43 -0.44
C PRO A 132 -9.83 1.71 0.49
N MET A 133 -10.05 2.55 1.50
CA MET A 133 -9.10 2.70 2.60
C MET A 133 -9.19 1.47 3.52
N ILE A 134 -8.06 0.81 3.75
CA ILE A 134 -7.96 -0.45 4.53
C ILE A 134 -7.72 -0.15 6.01
N ASN A 135 -6.62 0.53 6.32
CA ASN A 135 -6.32 0.99 7.68
C ASN A 135 -6.14 2.50 7.69
N LEU A 136 -6.66 3.15 8.73
CA LEU A 136 -6.41 4.55 9.03
C LEU A 136 -5.57 4.67 10.31
N ILE A 137 -4.37 5.21 10.18
CA ILE A 137 -3.48 5.51 11.30
C ILE A 137 -3.51 7.02 11.53
N SER A 138 -4.05 7.46 12.68
CA SER A 138 -4.01 8.87 13.06
C SER A 138 -2.92 9.13 14.10
N VAL A 139 -1.91 9.91 13.72
CA VAL A 139 -0.81 10.30 14.58
C VAL A 139 -1.11 11.68 15.17
N GLY A 140 -1.76 11.69 16.34
CA GLY A 140 -2.09 12.91 17.07
C GLY A 140 -3.19 13.77 16.44
N GLY A 141 -4.12 13.18 15.69
CA GLY A 141 -5.23 13.91 15.05
C GLY A 141 -6.35 14.32 16.00
N GLN A 142 -7.02 15.43 15.68
CA GLN A 142 -8.03 16.07 16.54
C GLN A 142 -9.44 15.67 16.10
N HIS A 143 -9.84 14.43 16.37
CA HIS A 143 -11.11 13.89 15.86
C HIS A 143 -12.36 14.53 16.46
N GLN A 144 -12.27 15.13 17.65
CA GLN A 144 -13.34 15.82 18.38
C GLN A 144 -13.00 17.29 18.61
N VAL A 145 -12.37 17.94 17.62
CA VAL A 145 -11.75 19.28 17.72
C VAL A 145 -10.63 19.36 18.76
N LEU A 146 -10.02 20.54 18.90
CA LEU A 146 -9.02 20.79 19.95
C LEU A 146 -9.73 20.92 21.30
N CYS A 147 -9.15 20.32 22.34
CA CYS A 147 -9.55 20.63 23.71
C CYS A 147 -9.10 22.05 24.02
N THR A 148 -10.05 22.98 24.09
CA THR A 148 -9.86 24.37 24.51
C THR A 148 -10.60 24.64 25.80
#